data_AF-A0AAJ7FHM7-F1
#
_entry.id   AF-A0AAJ7FHM7-F1
#
_cell.length_a   1.000
_cell.length_b   1.000
_cell.length_c   1.000
_cell.angle_alpha   90.00
_cell.angle_beta   90.00
_cell.angle_gamma   90.00
#
_symmetry.space_group_name_H-M   'P 1'
#
loop_
_entity.id
_entity.type
_entity.pdbx_description
1 polymer ?
#
loop_
_entity_poly.entity_id
_entity_poly.type
_entity_poly.pdbx_seq_one_letter_code
_entity_poly.pdbx_strand_id
1 'polypeptide(L)'
;MADRLNHTRLLEKSLPRQSRVSRLLQELPSSNFFSDIVYLPEEDYDEEFERREQELQQLERNDRNLMPEYRNLCEIKTRKVQLNDGDFEYQPPHYHEVFCKVHSFLEDQPTVKPAKQKCAHPGFHCVQRSRTLFMLRRAWDSECWEPFTKEIASGCDCMWPVSTLGDITAHY
;
A
#
# COMPACT_ATOMS: atom_id res chain seq x y z
N MET A 1 -33.47 -30.48 25.35
CA MET A 1 -32.45 -31.33 26.01
C MET A 1 -31.47 -31.73 24.92
N ALA A 2 -30.49 -30.90 24.56
CA ALA A 2 -29.28 -30.52 25.30
C ALA A 2 -28.30 -31.69 25.46
N ASP A 3 -27.29 -31.72 24.59
CA ASP A 3 -25.87 -31.99 24.91
C ASP A 3 -25.06 -31.60 23.66
N ARG A 4 -24.46 -30.41 23.57
CA ARG A 4 -23.16 -29.96 24.13
C ARG A 4 -22.01 -30.96 23.87
N LEU A 5 -21.40 -30.87 22.69
CA LEU A 5 -20.03 -31.34 22.48
C LEU A 5 -19.05 -30.18 22.63
N ASN A 6 -18.16 -30.35 23.60
CA ASN A 6 -17.18 -29.38 24.11
C ASN A 6 -16.02 -29.19 23.13
N HIS A 7 -15.80 -27.93 22.77
CA HIS A 7 -14.68 -27.45 21.97
C HIS A 7 -13.47 -27.18 22.88
N THR A 8 -12.82 -28.20 23.42
CA THR A 8 -11.52 -28.04 24.11
C THR A 8 -10.73 -29.34 24.07
N ARG A 9 -9.77 -29.42 23.16
CA ARG A 9 -8.50 -30.16 23.27
C ARG A 9 -7.84 -30.10 21.91
N LEU A 10 -6.85 -29.20 21.79
CA LEU A 10 -5.65 -29.28 20.96
C LEU A 10 -5.00 -27.89 20.97
N LEU A 11 -4.58 -27.46 22.15
CA LEU A 11 -3.70 -26.30 22.35
C LEU A 11 -2.71 -26.70 23.44
N GLU A 12 -1.77 -27.56 23.06
CA GLU A 12 -0.56 -27.81 23.85
C GLU A 12 0.40 -28.58 22.95
N LYS A 13 1.33 -27.86 22.31
CA LYS A 13 2.66 -28.32 21.87
C LYS A 13 3.32 -27.26 20.98
N SER A 14 3.79 -26.18 21.59
CA SER A 14 4.93 -25.38 21.11
C SER A 14 5.29 -24.29 22.12
N LEU A 15 5.61 -24.70 23.36
CA LEU A 15 6.38 -23.83 24.24
C LEU A 15 7.86 -23.95 23.84
N PRO A 16 8.58 -22.83 23.66
CA PRO A 16 9.97 -22.86 23.23
C PRO A 16 10.83 -23.53 24.30
N ARG A 17 11.69 -24.46 23.85
CA ARG A 17 12.76 -25.06 24.67
C ARG A 17 13.56 -23.92 25.30
N GLN A 18 13.39 -23.76 26.61
CA GLN A 18 14.20 -22.87 27.43
C GLN A 18 15.68 -23.19 27.16
N SER A 19 16.41 -22.19 26.70
CA SER A 19 17.84 -22.28 26.50
C SER A 19 18.51 -22.60 27.83
N ARG A 20 19.37 -23.63 27.84
CA ARG A 20 20.19 -24.02 29.01
C ARG A 20 21.18 -22.94 29.46
N VAL A 21 21.20 -21.79 28.79
CA VAL A 21 22.07 -20.64 29.06
C VAL A 21 21.68 -19.92 30.36
N SER A 22 20.44 -20.09 30.86
CA SER A 22 19.93 -19.34 32.02
C SER A 22 20.32 -19.90 33.40
N ARG A 23 21.21 -20.90 33.49
CA ARG A 23 21.61 -21.53 34.78
C ARG A 23 23.07 -21.28 35.21
N LEU A 24 23.84 -20.45 34.50
CA LEU A 24 25.24 -20.16 34.83
C LEU A 24 25.50 -18.70 35.25
N LEU A 25 24.48 -18.02 35.80
CA LEU A 25 24.62 -16.71 36.43
C LEU A 25 24.24 -16.78 37.91
N GLN A 26 24.87 -17.69 38.62
CA GLN A 26 24.84 -17.70 40.08
C GLN A 26 26.25 -18.01 40.57
N GLU A 27 26.76 -17.14 41.44
CA GLU A 27 28.10 -17.16 42.07
C GLU A 27 29.20 -16.40 41.30
N LEU A 28 29.36 -15.09 41.58
CA LEU A 28 30.64 -14.39 41.43
C LEU A 28 31.16 -14.02 42.82
N PRO A 29 32.43 -14.35 43.12
CA PRO A 29 33.33 -13.35 43.67
C PRO A 29 34.58 -13.17 42.79
N SER A 30 35.00 -11.91 42.78
CA SER A 30 36.12 -11.25 42.10
C SER A 30 37.41 -12.05 41.97
N SER A 31 37.93 -12.23 40.75
CA SER A 31 39.23 -11.68 40.30
C SER A 31 39.62 -12.22 38.91
N ASN A 32 40.26 -11.34 38.12
CA ASN A 32 40.78 -11.51 36.76
C ASN A 32 41.32 -12.90 36.40
N PHE A 33 41.00 -13.46 35.23
CA PHE A 33 41.95 -14.15 34.34
C PHE A 33 41.28 -14.41 32.95
N PHE A 34 41.88 -13.85 31.90
CA PHE A 34 41.86 -14.12 30.44
C PHE A 34 40.62 -14.74 29.73
N SER A 35 40.23 -14.08 28.63
CA SER A 35 39.20 -14.51 27.67
C SER A 35 39.58 -15.78 26.92
N ASP A 36 38.97 -16.92 27.27
CA ASP A 36 38.99 -18.12 26.43
C ASP A 36 37.79 -18.11 25.47
N ILE A 37 38.09 -17.97 24.18
CA ILE A 37 37.14 -18.16 23.08
C ILE A 37 36.94 -19.67 22.90
N VAL A 38 35.78 -20.17 23.34
CA VAL A 38 35.37 -21.56 23.10
C VAL A 38 34.83 -21.67 21.67
N TYR A 39 35.62 -22.23 20.76
CA TYR A 39 35.14 -22.66 19.44
C TYR A 39 34.19 -23.85 19.62
N LEU A 40 32.95 -23.70 19.16
CA LEU A 40 32.00 -24.82 19.08
C LEU A 40 32.39 -25.74 17.90
N PRO A 41 32.32 -27.08 18.05
CA PRO A 41 32.60 -28.00 16.97
C PRO A 41 31.59 -27.86 15.81
N GLU A 42 32.07 -27.97 14.57
CA GLU A 42 31.22 -28.13 13.39
C GLU A 42 30.57 -29.53 13.45
N GLU A 43 29.34 -29.60 13.97
CA GLU A 43 28.54 -30.84 13.97
C GLU A 43 27.78 -30.97 12.63
N ASP A 44 27.96 -32.13 11.98
CA ASP A 44 27.32 -32.69 10.77
C ASP A 44 26.49 -31.74 9.89
N TYR A 45 27.06 -31.39 8.74
CA TYR A 45 26.38 -30.73 7.63
C TYR A 45 25.37 -31.69 6.99
N ASP A 46 24.09 -31.53 7.31
CA ASP A 46 23.00 -32.34 6.76
C ASP A 46 22.60 -31.80 5.36
N GLU A 47 23.31 -32.22 4.31
CA GLU A 47 23.14 -31.73 2.93
C GLU A 47 21.70 -31.88 2.40
N GLU A 48 20.93 -32.83 2.93
CA GLU A 48 19.53 -33.04 2.55
C GLU A 48 18.61 -31.94 3.10
N PHE A 49 18.91 -31.42 4.28
CA PHE A 49 18.18 -30.32 4.91
C PHE A 49 18.39 -29.01 4.15
N GLU A 50 19.64 -28.69 3.81
CA GLU A 50 20.02 -27.55 2.95
C GLU A 50 19.31 -27.59 1.59
N ARG A 51 19.27 -28.76 0.94
CA ARG A 51 18.57 -28.92 -0.35
C ARG A 51 17.09 -28.61 -0.24
N ARG A 52 16.46 -29.09 0.84
CA ARG A 52 15.03 -28.88 1.11
C ARG A 52 14.73 -27.43 1.48
N GLU A 53 15.61 -26.76 2.22
CA GLU A 53 15.54 -25.32 2.46
C GLU A 53 15.75 -24.51 1.18
N GLN A 54 16.70 -24.89 0.32
CA GLN A 54 16.92 -24.24 -0.97
C GLN A 54 15.73 -24.42 -1.92
N GLU A 55 15.10 -25.59 -1.95
CA GLU A 55 13.86 -25.83 -2.71
C GLU A 55 12.70 -24.98 -2.17
N LEU A 56 12.53 -24.89 -0.85
CA LEU A 56 11.52 -24.05 -0.22
C LEU A 56 11.77 -22.55 -0.48
N GLN A 57 13.01 -22.09 -0.36
CA GLN A 57 13.40 -20.72 -0.68
C GLN A 57 13.17 -20.40 -2.16
N GLN A 58 13.40 -21.36 -3.07
CA GLN A 58 13.11 -21.18 -4.50
C GLN A 58 11.61 -21.09 -4.78
N LEU A 59 10.77 -21.87 -4.09
CA LEU A 59 9.31 -21.77 -4.18
C LEU A 59 8.80 -20.42 -3.65
N GLU A 60 9.31 -19.95 -2.51
CA GLU A 60 8.97 -18.64 -1.94
C GLU A 60 9.40 -17.48 -2.86
N ARG A 61 10.54 -17.63 -3.54
CA ARG A 61 11.05 -16.63 -4.48
C ARG A 61 10.20 -16.55 -5.76
N ASN A 62 9.60 -17.65 -6.19
CA ASN A 62 8.71 -17.70 -7.34
C ASN A 62 7.35 -17.05 -7.06
N ASP A 63 6.90 -17.01 -5.80
CA ASP A 63 5.62 -16.42 -5.38
C ASP A 63 5.65 -14.88 -5.34
N ARG A 64 6.84 -14.28 -5.25
CA ARG A 64 7.02 -12.81 -5.34
C ARG A 64 6.59 -12.22 -6.68
N ASN A 65 6.43 -13.05 -7.71
CA ASN A 65 5.96 -12.64 -9.03
C ASN A 65 4.42 -12.68 -9.16
N LEU A 66 3.69 -13.15 -8.14
CA LEU A 66 2.23 -13.18 -8.09
C LEU A 66 1.63 -11.99 -7.32
N MET A 67 2.26 -10.81 -7.41
CA MET A 67 1.69 -9.60 -6.84
C MET A 67 0.37 -9.26 -7.54
N PRO A 68 -0.74 -9.10 -6.78
CA PRO A 68 -2.02 -8.73 -7.37
C PRO A 68 -1.91 -7.39 -8.12
N GLU A 69 -2.35 -7.37 -9.37
CA GLU A 69 -2.41 -6.13 -10.14
C GLU A 69 -3.63 -5.31 -9.70
N TYR A 70 -3.40 -4.23 -8.96
CA TYR A 70 -4.45 -3.29 -8.59
C TYR A 70 -4.70 -2.31 -9.72
N ARG A 71 -5.98 -2.13 -10.08
CA ARG A 71 -6.42 -1.15 -11.09
C ARG A 71 -7.49 -0.23 -10.51
N ASN A 72 -7.47 1.02 -10.94
CA ASN A 72 -8.47 2.01 -10.53
C ASN A 72 -9.88 1.57 -10.97
N LEU A 73 -10.86 1.74 -10.09
CA LEU A 73 -12.27 1.48 -10.38
C LEU A 73 -12.88 2.50 -11.34
N CYS A 74 -12.37 3.73 -11.26
CA CYS A 74 -12.73 4.86 -12.10
C CYS A 74 -11.63 5.12 -13.13
N GLU A 75 -12.03 5.25 -14.39
CA GLU A 75 -11.12 5.66 -15.44
C GLU A 75 -10.80 7.15 -15.33
N ILE A 76 -9.52 7.45 -15.51
CA ILE A 76 -9.00 8.80 -15.39
C ILE A 76 -8.37 9.26 -16.72
N LYS A 77 -8.30 10.58 -16.88
CA LYS A 77 -7.57 11.26 -17.95
C LYS A 77 -6.61 12.25 -17.31
N THR A 78 -5.32 12.06 -17.55
CA THR A 78 -4.27 12.96 -17.06
C THR A 78 -3.96 14.01 -18.11
N ARG A 79 -3.93 15.29 -17.71
CA ARG A 79 -3.53 16.44 -18.52
C ARG A 79 -2.32 17.09 -17.90
N LYS A 80 -1.26 17.29 -18.69
CA LYS A 80 -0.12 18.13 -18.30
C LYS A 80 -0.46 19.59 -18.63
N VAL A 81 -0.32 20.47 -17.65
CA VAL A 81 -0.53 21.92 -17.81
C VAL A 81 0.81 22.61 -17.62
N GLN A 82 1.23 23.37 -18.62
CA GLN A 82 2.42 24.22 -18.55
C GLN A 82 2.04 25.55 -17.93
N LEU A 83 2.88 26.07 -17.04
CA LEU A 83 2.72 27.37 -16.41
C LEU A 83 3.61 28.37 -17.17
N ASN A 84 3.00 29.17 -18.04
CA ASN A 84 3.71 30.18 -18.81
C ASN A 84 2.82 31.43 -18.94
N ASP A 85 2.94 32.32 -17.96
CA ASP A 85 2.15 33.55 -17.88
C ASP A 85 2.94 34.80 -18.34
N GLY A 86 4.19 34.63 -18.76
CA GLY A 86 5.08 35.73 -19.21
C GLY A 86 5.65 36.58 -18.07
N ASP A 87 4.90 36.76 -16.99
CA ASP A 87 5.28 37.62 -15.86
C ASP A 87 6.07 36.88 -14.77
N PHE A 88 5.79 35.58 -14.60
CA PHE A 88 6.35 34.76 -13.53
C PHE A 88 7.03 33.51 -14.05
N GLU A 89 8.11 33.14 -13.37
CA GLU A 89 8.73 31.83 -13.44
C GLU A 89 8.18 30.93 -12.33
N TYR A 90 7.81 29.70 -12.67
CA TYR A 90 7.21 28.74 -11.74
C TYR A 90 8.10 27.52 -11.52
N GLN A 91 8.12 27.01 -10.28
CA GLN A 91 8.80 25.78 -9.92
C GLN A 91 7.85 24.80 -9.20
N PRO A 92 7.57 23.61 -9.78
CA PRO A 92 7.92 23.18 -11.14
C PRO A 92 7.20 23.99 -12.25
N PRO A 93 7.72 24.02 -13.49
CA PRO A 93 7.12 24.81 -14.59
C PRO A 93 5.83 24.20 -15.17
N HIS A 94 5.41 23.06 -14.64
CA HIS A 94 4.20 22.37 -15.05
C HIS A 94 3.60 21.58 -13.90
N TYR A 95 2.33 21.26 -14.05
CA TYR A 95 1.63 20.37 -13.15
C TYR A 95 0.72 19.41 -13.92
N HIS A 96 0.20 18.42 -13.22
CA HIS A 96 -0.69 17.41 -13.78
C HIS A 96 -2.06 17.50 -13.14
N GLU A 97 -3.08 17.60 -13.98
CA GLU A 97 -4.49 17.49 -13.59
C GLU A 97 -4.98 16.10 -13.96
N VAL A 98 -5.73 15.48 -13.05
CA VAL A 98 -6.30 14.14 -13.23
C VAL A 98 -7.81 14.25 -13.18
N PHE A 99 -8.45 14.02 -14.32
CA PHE A 99 -9.90 14.13 -14.49
C PHE A 99 -10.56 12.77 -14.55
N CYS A 100 -11.78 12.66 -14.03
CA CYS A 100 -12.61 11.48 -14.23
C CYS A 100 -13.12 11.46 -15.66
N LYS A 101 -13.05 10.29 -16.30
CA LYS A 101 -13.83 10.10 -17.53
C LYS A 101 -15.30 10.05 -17.15
N VAL A 102 -16.05 11.07 -17.55
CA VAL A 102 -17.49 11.09 -17.37
C VAL A 102 -18.10 9.99 -18.23
N HIS A 103 -18.81 9.05 -17.60
CA HIS A 103 -19.72 8.21 -18.32
C HIS A 103 -21.01 9.02 -18.50
N SER A 104 -21.19 9.62 -19.68
CA SER A 104 -22.52 10.08 -20.08
C SER A 104 -23.39 8.83 -20.19
N PHE A 105 -24.30 8.63 -19.24
CA PHE A 105 -25.36 7.61 -19.34
C PHE A 105 -26.35 7.93 -20.48
N LEU A 106 -26.12 9.01 -21.23
CA LEU A 106 -26.94 9.53 -22.30
C LEU A 106 -26.10 9.74 -23.57
N GLU A 107 -25.56 8.68 -24.15
CA GLU A 107 -25.26 8.70 -25.59
C GLU A 107 -25.78 7.41 -26.23
N ASP A 108 -26.99 7.49 -26.76
CA ASP A 108 -27.50 6.67 -27.87
C ASP A 108 -26.63 6.92 -29.12
N GLN A 109 -25.39 6.45 -29.11
CA GLN A 109 -24.62 6.25 -30.35
C GLN A 109 -24.02 4.83 -30.38
N PRO A 110 -24.16 4.09 -31.50
CA PRO A 110 -24.11 2.63 -31.45
C PRO A 110 -22.73 2.02 -31.74
N THR A 111 -21.62 2.75 -31.63
CA THR A 111 -20.32 2.27 -32.19
C THR A 111 -19.09 2.35 -31.31
N VAL A 112 -19.18 2.82 -30.05
CA VAL A 112 -18.08 2.68 -29.09
C VAL A 112 -18.63 2.04 -27.83
N LYS A 113 -18.23 0.80 -27.53
CA LYS A 113 -18.59 0.13 -26.28
C LYS A 113 -18.31 1.11 -25.14
N PRO A 114 -19.30 1.51 -24.33
CA PRO A 114 -19.05 2.40 -23.23
C PRO A 114 -18.02 1.72 -22.34
N ALA A 115 -16.93 2.43 -22.07
CA ALA A 115 -15.87 1.91 -21.21
C ALA A 115 -16.51 1.64 -19.84
N LYS A 116 -16.77 0.37 -19.54
CA LYS A 116 -17.51 -0.06 -18.35
C LYS A 116 -16.65 0.31 -17.14
N GLN A 117 -17.00 1.42 -16.48
CA GLN A 117 -16.43 1.79 -15.18
C GLN A 117 -16.64 0.61 -14.23
N LYS A 118 -15.55 0.13 -13.60
CA LYS A 118 -15.58 -1.06 -12.73
C LYS A 118 -16.16 -0.77 -11.34
N CYS A 119 -16.46 0.48 -11.03
CA CYS A 119 -17.23 0.93 -9.86
C CYS A 119 -18.67 0.36 -9.82
N ALA A 120 -19.02 -0.51 -10.78
CA ALA A 120 -20.35 -1.03 -11.04
C ALA A 120 -20.71 -2.31 -10.28
N HIS A 121 -21.08 -2.19 -8.99
CA HIS A 121 -22.24 -2.90 -8.42
C HIS A 121 -22.63 -2.37 -7.03
N PRO A 122 -23.90 -1.98 -6.79
CA PRO A 122 -24.82 -1.29 -7.68
C PRO A 122 -25.16 0.09 -7.08
N GLY A 123 -24.58 1.17 -7.61
CA GLY A 123 -24.94 2.53 -7.19
C GLY A 123 -23.80 3.46 -6.83
N PHE A 124 -22.56 2.98 -6.78
CA PHE A 124 -21.42 3.87 -6.60
C PHE A 124 -21.15 4.67 -7.89
N HIS A 125 -20.77 5.93 -7.73
CA HIS A 125 -20.42 6.83 -8.82
C HIS A 125 -18.97 7.28 -8.71
N CYS A 126 -18.35 7.49 -9.87
CA CYS A 126 -17.04 8.13 -9.94
C CYS A 126 -17.16 9.63 -9.71
N VAL A 127 -16.55 10.12 -8.63
CA VAL A 127 -16.56 11.53 -8.22
C VAL A 127 -15.17 12.13 -8.40
N GLN A 128 -15.13 13.33 -8.98
CA GLN A 128 -13.89 14.10 -9.15
C GLN A 128 -13.38 14.61 -7.81
N ARG A 129 -12.13 14.29 -7.48
CA ARG A 129 -11.42 14.91 -6.36
C ARG A 129 -10.66 16.15 -6.82
N SER A 130 -10.68 17.19 -5.99
CA SER A 130 -9.75 18.31 -6.07
C SER A 130 -8.68 18.21 -4.99
N ARG A 131 -7.56 18.91 -5.18
CA ARG A 131 -6.56 19.13 -4.13
C ARG A 131 -5.92 20.50 -4.31
N THR A 132 -5.45 21.08 -3.22
CA THR A 132 -4.58 22.26 -3.26
C THR A 132 -3.16 21.83 -3.62
N LEU A 133 -2.68 22.33 -4.74
CA LEU A 133 -1.30 22.19 -5.18
C LEU A 133 -0.48 23.37 -4.64
N PHE A 134 0.67 23.07 -4.07
CA PHE A 134 1.65 24.04 -3.59
C PHE A 134 2.81 24.09 -4.57
N MET A 135 3.17 25.29 -5.01
CA MET A 135 4.26 25.57 -5.95
C MET A 135 4.99 26.83 -5.51
N LEU A 136 6.12 27.11 -6.15
CA LEU A 136 6.83 28.37 -6.00
C LEU A 136 6.70 29.18 -7.28
N ARG A 137 6.61 30.50 -7.15
CA ARG A 137 6.72 31.43 -8.28
C ARG A 137 7.64 32.58 -7.93
N ARG A 138 8.30 33.17 -8.93
CA ARG A 138 9.03 34.44 -8.81
C ARG A 138 8.74 35.29 -10.03
N ALA A 139 8.72 36.61 -9.90
CA ALA A 139 8.68 37.48 -11.07
C ALA A 139 10.04 37.42 -11.79
N TRP A 140 10.07 37.55 -13.11
CA TRP A 140 11.32 37.44 -13.89
C TRP A 140 12.37 38.51 -13.52
N ASP A 141 11.92 39.65 -13.02
CA ASP A 141 12.74 40.76 -12.56
C ASP A 141 13.10 40.67 -11.06
N SER A 142 12.60 39.65 -10.36
CA SER A 142 12.79 39.44 -8.93
C SER A 142 13.62 38.20 -8.63
N GLU A 143 14.45 38.26 -7.59
CA GLU A 143 15.22 37.10 -7.12
C GLU A 143 14.47 36.24 -6.09
N CYS A 144 13.38 36.76 -5.53
CA CYS A 144 12.66 36.14 -4.43
C CYS A 144 11.60 35.15 -4.91
N TRP A 145 11.66 33.92 -4.39
CA TRP A 145 10.60 32.93 -4.58
C TRP A 145 9.49 33.10 -3.55
N GLU A 146 8.25 33.01 -4.01
CA GLU A 146 7.05 33.13 -3.20
C GLU A 146 6.20 31.85 -3.29
N PRO A 147 5.57 31.43 -2.19
CA PRO A 147 4.63 30.32 -2.22
C PRO A 147 3.38 30.68 -3.02
N PHE A 148 3.01 29.77 -3.92
CA PHE A 148 1.81 29.88 -4.75
C PHE A 148 0.96 28.63 -4.57
N THR A 149 -0.35 28.83 -4.42
CA THR A 149 -1.30 27.73 -4.26
C THR A 149 -2.36 27.76 -5.35
N LYS A 150 -2.73 26.58 -5.83
CA LYS A 150 -3.76 26.41 -6.86
C LYS A 150 -4.57 25.17 -6.60
N GLU A 151 -5.89 25.29 -6.66
CA GLU A 151 -6.76 24.11 -6.62
C GLU A 151 -6.78 23.41 -7.98
N ILE A 152 -6.52 22.10 -7.99
CA ILE A 152 -6.44 21.29 -9.21
C ILE A 152 -7.24 20.00 -9.08
N ALA A 153 -7.71 19.47 -10.21
CA ALA A 153 -8.26 18.12 -10.30
C ALA A 153 -7.16 17.08 -10.00
N SER A 154 -7.39 16.20 -9.02
CA SER A 154 -6.34 15.33 -8.46
C SER A 154 -6.56 13.84 -8.68
N GLY A 155 -7.80 13.41 -8.91
CA GLY A 155 -8.13 12.00 -9.05
C GLY A 155 -9.61 11.74 -9.00
N CYS A 156 -9.96 10.45 -8.91
CA CYS A 156 -11.34 9.98 -8.94
C CYS A 156 -11.57 8.90 -7.91
N ASP A 157 -12.65 9.02 -7.15
CA ASP A 157 -13.07 8.03 -6.16
C ASP A 157 -14.41 7.43 -6.54
N CYS A 158 -14.62 6.17 -6.13
CA CYS A 158 -15.89 5.48 -6.22
C CYS A 158 -16.66 5.74 -4.92
N MET A 159 -17.68 6.59 -4.96
CA MET A 159 -18.43 7.07 -3.78
C MET A 159 -19.92 6.76 -3.86
N TRP A 160 -20.56 6.62 -2.70
CA TRP A 160 -21.99 6.38 -2.57
C TRP A 160 -22.79 7.70 -2.70
N PRO A 161 -23.79 7.77 -3.59
CA PRO A 161 -24.57 8.97 -3.84
C PRO A 161 -25.73 9.11 -2.83
N VAL A 162 -25.46 9.72 -1.67
CA VAL A 162 -26.49 9.90 -0.63
C VAL A 162 -27.74 10.63 -1.13
N SER A 163 -27.58 11.53 -2.11
CA SER A 163 -28.68 12.29 -2.70
C SER A 163 -29.66 11.47 -3.54
N THR A 164 -29.20 10.38 -4.19
CA THR A 164 -30.05 9.57 -5.07
C THR A 164 -30.47 8.24 -4.44
N LEU A 165 -29.63 7.66 -3.58
CA LEU A 165 -29.86 6.35 -2.98
C LEU A 165 -30.13 6.40 -1.46
N GLY A 166 -30.07 7.57 -0.83
CA GLY A 166 -30.28 7.72 0.61
C GLY A 166 -29.05 7.36 1.43
N ASP A 167 -29.22 7.19 2.74
CA ASP A 167 -28.11 6.86 3.64
C ASP A 167 -27.61 5.42 3.41
N ILE A 168 -26.28 5.25 3.42
CA ILE A 168 -25.61 3.97 3.23
C ILE A 168 -25.79 3.03 4.43
N THR A 169 -26.15 3.55 5.60
CA THR A 169 -26.32 2.79 6.85
C THR A 169 -27.37 1.68 6.75
N ALA A 170 -28.33 1.78 5.83
CA ALA A 170 -29.32 0.72 5.59
C ALA A 170 -28.75 -0.50 4.84
N HIS A 171 -27.50 -0.42 4.37
CA HIS A 171 -26.84 -1.44 3.54
C HIS A 171 -25.59 -2.05 4.19
N TYR A 172 -25.30 -1.69 5.45
CA TYR A 172 -24.25 -2.28 6.31
C TYR A 172 -24.88 -3.14 7.40
#